data_AF-A0A833X3X1-F1
#
_entry.id   AF-A0A833X3X1-F1
#
_cell.length_a   1.000
_cell.length_b   1.000
_cell.length_c   1.000
_cell.angle_alpha   90.00
_cell.angle_beta   90.00
_cell.angle_gamma   90.00
#
_symmetry.space_group_name_H-M   'P 1'
#
loop_
_entity.id
_entity.type
_entity.pdbx_description
1 polymer ?
#
loop_
_entity_poly.entity_id
_entity_poly.type
_entity_poly.pdbx_seq_one_letter_code
_entity_poly.pdbx_strand_id
1 'polypeptide(L)'
;MDVHNAFLHGDLDEEVYMTPPPGFIQSQADHSLFTLTTATSITIVLVYVDDILVVSNDLSQVIYFKSVISTHFKTKDLGPLKYFLGLEVARSPSGIFLNQRKYALDILADSGLLGSRPASFPMEQNLKLNDTNGDLLPDPGSYRRLVGRLIYLTITRPNIVFAVNILSQFMHAPRLPHMTAAIRVLRYIKGTSGQGIFFPSSNDLHVRAYTDSDWASCPTTRRSTTGFFITLGSSTISWRTKKQTTVARSSTEAEYRAMAVTTCELVWLQQLLHDLGISHTDPMILYCDNQSALHIAQNPVFHERTKHIEIDCHIVRDKLRSGLFTTAHLPSSEQIADIFTKTLALNSDCWALCDLLGPRQIERVCLCSITLGLRVSIVFEVVFVSYKS
;
A
#
# COMPACT_ATOMS: atom_id res chain seq x y z
N MET A 1 -6.01 -11.04 -18.30
CA MET A 1 -5.52 -11.77 -19.48
C MET A 1 -4.07 -12.09 -19.20
N ASP A 2 -3.61 -13.22 -19.68
CA ASP A 2 -2.23 -13.69 -19.54
C ASP A 2 -1.61 -13.73 -20.95
N VAL A 3 -0.60 -12.89 -21.18
CA VAL A 3 0.16 -12.85 -22.44
C VAL A 3 1.25 -13.91 -22.36
N HIS A 4 1.29 -14.85 -23.30
CA HIS A 4 2.37 -15.83 -23.27
C HIS A 4 3.70 -15.16 -23.61
N ASN A 5 4.54 -15.06 -22.59
CA ASN A 5 5.85 -14.41 -22.61
C ASN A 5 6.74 -15.00 -23.72
N ALA A 6 6.88 -14.27 -24.83
CA ALA A 6 7.66 -14.70 -25.99
C ALA A 6 9.18 -14.48 -25.81
N PHE A 7 9.59 -13.85 -24.70
CA PHE A 7 10.91 -13.26 -24.49
C PHE A 7 12.00 -14.20 -23.97
N LEU A 8 11.72 -15.49 -23.80
CA LEU A 8 12.63 -16.41 -23.11
C LEU A 8 13.80 -16.97 -23.94
N HIS A 9 13.88 -16.67 -25.25
CA HIS A 9 14.78 -17.40 -26.19
C HIS A 9 15.51 -16.53 -27.25
N GLY A 10 15.92 -15.29 -26.94
CA GLY A 10 16.83 -14.55 -27.82
C GLY A 10 17.27 -13.18 -27.29
N ASP A 11 18.49 -12.78 -27.66
CA ASP A 11 18.98 -11.40 -27.48
C ASP A 11 18.25 -10.44 -28.45
N LEU A 12 18.13 -9.16 -28.08
CA LEU A 12 17.48 -8.11 -28.86
C LEU A 12 18.52 -7.09 -29.35
N ASP A 13 18.56 -6.86 -30.66
CA ASP A 13 19.44 -5.85 -31.28
C ASP A 13 18.85 -4.42 -31.26
N GLU A 14 17.54 -4.24 -31.09
CA GLU A 14 16.87 -2.92 -31.06
C GLU A 14 15.71 -2.84 -30.03
N GLU A 15 15.49 -1.64 -29.48
CA GLU A 15 14.36 -1.32 -28.59
C GLU A 15 13.06 -1.10 -29.38
N VAL A 16 12.04 -1.93 -29.17
CA VAL A 16 10.73 -1.79 -29.83
C VAL A 16 9.68 -1.30 -28.84
N TYR A 17 9.15 -0.10 -29.08
CA TYR A 17 8.11 0.52 -28.26
C TYR A 17 6.70 0.17 -28.81
N MET A 18 5.86 -0.52 -28.03
CA MET A 18 4.45 -0.69 -28.41
C MET A 18 3.64 0.57 -28.12
N THR A 19 3.02 1.16 -29.15
CA THR A 19 1.98 2.18 -28.95
C THR A 19 0.69 1.51 -28.45
N PRO A 20 0.01 2.05 -27.41
CA PRO A 20 -1.26 1.50 -26.97
C PRO A 20 -2.34 1.63 -28.06
N PRO A 21 -3.45 0.85 -27.99
CA PRO A 21 -4.51 0.94 -29.00
C PRO A 21 -5.08 2.36 -29.12
N PRO A 22 -5.56 2.78 -30.31
CA PRO A 22 -5.99 4.15 -30.55
C PRO A 22 -6.99 4.67 -29.50
N GLY A 23 -6.69 5.84 -28.94
CA GLY A 23 -7.52 6.50 -27.92
C GLY A 23 -7.16 6.19 -26.47
N PHE A 24 -6.31 5.19 -26.19
CA PHE A 24 -5.79 4.98 -24.84
C PHE A 24 -4.70 6.02 -24.51
N ILE A 25 -4.80 6.60 -23.31
CA ILE A 25 -3.86 7.54 -22.73
C ILE A 25 -3.12 6.83 -21.60
N GLN A 26 -1.79 6.91 -21.58
CA GLN A 26 -0.96 6.39 -20.49
C GLN A 26 -0.94 7.40 -19.33
N SER A 27 -1.21 6.92 -18.12
CA SER A 27 -1.13 7.73 -16.90
C SER A 27 0.29 8.19 -16.63
N GLN A 28 0.41 9.45 -16.20
CA GLN A 28 1.68 10.01 -15.72
C GLN A 28 1.90 9.73 -14.22
N ALA A 29 0.83 9.40 -13.48
CA ALA A 29 0.93 8.89 -12.11
C ALA A 29 1.39 7.42 -12.07
N ASP A 30 0.99 6.62 -13.06
CA ASP A 30 1.39 5.21 -13.18
C ASP A 30 1.55 4.77 -14.65
N HIS A 31 2.80 4.59 -15.10
CA HIS A 31 3.09 4.13 -16.45
C HIS A 31 2.55 2.72 -16.80
N SER A 32 2.12 1.93 -15.81
CA SER A 32 1.43 0.65 -16.04
C SER A 32 -0.08 0.79 -16.32
N LEU A 33 -0.64 1.99 -16.12
CA LEU A 33 -2.05 2.31 -16.23
C LEU A 33 -2.34 3.07 -17.54
N PHE A 34 -3.31 2.55 -18.30
CA PHE A 34 -3.82 3.15 -19.52
C PHE A 34 -5.33 3.32 -19.40
N THR A 35 -5.85 4.49 -19.80
CA THR A 35 -7.29 4.76 -19.77
C THR A 35 -7.79 5.26 -21.12
N LEU A 36 -8.98 4.77 -21.50
CA LEU A 36 -9.76 5.19 -22.65
C LEU A 36 -11.10 5.68 -22.12
N THR A 37 -11.31 6.98 -22.17
CA THR A 37 -12.54 7.63 -21.68
C THR A 37 -13.33 8.19 -22.84
N THR A 38 -14.61 7.84 -22.90
CA THR A 38 -15.60 8.38 -23.84
C THR A 38 -16.67 9.15 -23.06
N ALA A 39 -17.67 9.70 -23.76
CA ALA A 39 -18.78 10.42 -23.12
C ALA A 39 -19.66 9.52 -22.19
N THR A 40 -19.62 8.20 -22.36
CA THR A 40 -20.49 7.25 -21.62
C THR A 40 -19.74 6.06 -21.02
N SER A 41 -18.52 5.78 -21.48
CA SER A 41 -17.72 4.65 -21.01
C SER A 41 -16.30 5.03 -20.61
N ILE A 42 -15.78 4.32 -19.61
CA ILE A 42 -14.39 4.37 -19.21
C ILE A 42 -13.83 2.95 -19.23
N THR A 43 -12.72 2.76 -19.95
CA THR A 43 -11.99 1.50 -20.01
C THR A 43 -10.59 1.72 -19.45
N ILE A 44 -10.29 0.98 -18.41
CA ILE A 44 -9.03 1.02 -17.66
C ILE A 44 -8.29 -0.29 -17.94
N VAL A 45 -7.04 -0.16 -18.35
CA VAL A 45 -6.13 -1.27 -18.59
C VAL A 45 -4.91 -1.08 -17.69
N LEU A 46 -4.69 -2.02 -16.78
CA LEU A 46 -3.52 -2.07 -15.91
C LEU A 46 -2.65 -3.26 -16.34
N VAL A 47 -1.36 -3.01 -16.53
CA VAL A 47 -0.47 -3.94 -17.21
C VAL A 47 0.74 -4.28 -16.34
N TYR A 48 0.95 -5.56 -16.04
CA TYR A 48 2.08 -6.01 -15.23
C TYR A 48 2.76 -7.23 -15.87
N VAL A 49 3.89 -7.03 -16.54
CA VAL A 49 4.63 -8.08 -17.25
C VAL A 49 3.68 -8.85 -18.20
N ASP A 50 3.32 -10.09 -17.89
CA ASP A 50 2.42 -10.91 -18.71
C ASP A 50 0.94 -10.72 -18.35
N ASP A 51 0.65 -10.19 -17.16
CA ASP A 51 -0.68 -10.05 -16.57
C ASP A 51 -1.32 -8.71 -16.95
N ILE A 52 -2.33 -8.75 -17.84
CA ILE A 52 -3.14 -7.58 -18.22
C ILE A 52 -4.51 -7.63 -17.50
N LEU A 53 -4.77 -6.68 -16.62
CA LEU A 53 -6.09 -6.43 -16.05
C LEU A 53 -6.85 -5.41 -16.90
N VAL A 54 -8.05 -5.78 -17.37
CA VAL A 54 -8.96 -4.90 -18.10
C VAL A 54 -10.23 -4.71 -17.28
N VAL A 55 -10.61 -3.46 -17.04
CA VAL A 55 -11.82 -3.04 -16.32
C VAL A 55 -12.55 -2.03 -17.18
N SER A 56 -13.88 -2.15 -17.32
CA SER A 56 -14.70 -1.16 -18.01
C SER A 56 -16.12 -1.19 -17.45
N ASN A 57 -16.84 -0.07 -17.60
CA ASN A 57 -18.29 -0.04 -17.41
C ASN A 57 -19.05 -0.53 -18.67
N ASP A 58 -18.39 -0.67 -19.82
CA ASP A 58 -18.94 -1.25 -21.06
C ASP A 58 -18.21 -2.57 -21.41
N LEU A 59 -18.95 -3.68 -21.34
CA LEU A 59 -18.42 -5.00 -21.68
C LEU A 59 -17.97 -5.10 -23.16
N SER A 60 -18.57 -4.31 -24.05
CA SER A 60 -18.24 -4.27 -25.47
C SER A 60 -16.81 -3.78 -25.69
N GLN A 61 -16.38 -2.77 -24.94
CA GLN A 61 -14.99 -2.26 -24.96
C GLN A 61 -14.01 -3.32 -24.46
N VAL A 62 -14.36 -4.08 -23.42
CA VAL A 62 -13.51 -5.18 -22.90
C VAL A 62 -13.34 -6.27 -23.96
N ILE A 63 -14.41 -6.64 -24.67
CA ILE A 63 -14.37 -7.65 -25.75
C ILE A 63 -13.56 -7.13 -26.94
N TYR A 64 -13.77 -5.88 -27.34
CA TYR A 64 -13.01 -5.24 -28.40
C TYR A 64 -11.51 -5.20 -28.08
N PHE A 65 -11.12 -4.67 -26.92
CA PHE A 65 -9.73 -4.63 -26.47
C PHE A 65 -9.10 -6.03 -26.45
N LYS A 66 -9.82 -7.04 -25.92
CA LYS A 66 -9.40 -8.45 -25.94
C LYS A 66 -9.12 -8.96 -27.35
N SER A 67 -9.98 -8.64 -28.33
CA SER A 67 -9.80 -9.06 -29.72
C SER A 67 -8.59 -8.41 -30.39
N VAL A 68 -8.36 -7.12 -30.15
CA VAL A 68 -7.19 -6.39 -30.67
C VAL A 68 -5.89 -6.99 -30.13
N ILE A 69 -5.78 -7.14 -28.80
CA ILE A 69 -4.61 -7.75 -28.17
C ILE A 69 -4.41 -9.20 -28.64
N SER A 70 -5.47 -9.99 -28.78
CA SER A 70 -5.39 -11.39 -29.27
C SER A 70 -4.98 -11.50 -30.74
N THR A 71 -5.10 -10.43 -31.52
CA THR A 71 -4.63 -10.38 -32.92
C THR A 71 -3.11 -10.20 -33.01
N HIS A 72 -2.51 -9.53 -32.01
CA HIS A 72 -1.07 -9.26 -31.95
C HIS A 72 -0.30 -10.22 -31.06
N PHE A 73 -0.94 -10.82 -30.05
CA PHE A 73 -0.30 -11.65 -29.03
C PHE A 73 -1.06 -12.95 -28.80
N LYS A 74 -0.32 -14.03 -28.57
CA LYS A 74 -0.88 -15.27 -28.04
C LYS A 74 -1.28 -15.05 -26.58
N THR A 75 -2.55 -14.69 -26.37
CA THR A 75 -3.09 -14.44 -25.02
C THR A 75 -4.07 -15.52 -24.58
N LYS A 76 -4.22 -15.62 -23.26
CA LYS A 76 -5.17 -16.45 -22.57
C LYS A 76 -6.14 -15.57 -21.80
N ASP A 77 -7.43 -15.65 -22.12
CA ASP A 77 -8.45 -15.04 -21.28
C ASP A 77 -8.68 -15.91 -20.04
N LEU A 78 -8.53 -15.30 -18.86
CA LEU A 78 -8.77 -15.94 -17.57
C LEU A 78 -10.21 -15.70 -17.07
N GLY A 79 -11.02 -14.97 -17.85
CA GLY A 79 -12.41 -14.65 -17.52
C GLY A 79 -12.52 -13.56 -16.44
N PRO A 80 -13.58 -13.59 -15.61
CA PRO A 80 -13.74 -12.64 -14.51
C PRO A 80 -12.59 -12.72 -13.50
N LEU A 81 -12.11 -11.56 -13.04
CA LEU A 81 -10.99 -11.48 -12.11
C LEU A 81 -11.27 -12.24 -10.80
N LYS A 82 -10.47 -13.27 -10.55
CA LYS A 82 -10.41 -14.05 -9.29
C LYS A 82 -9.03 -14.01 -8.63
N TYR A 83 -7.99 -13.94 -9.46
CA TYR A 83 -6.59 -13.85 -9.03
C TYR A 83 -5.88 -12.81 -9.91
N PHE A 84 -5.01 -12.01 -9.31
CA PHE A 84 -4.11 -11.07 -10.00
C PHE A 84 -2.90 -10.81 -9.12
N LEU A 85 -1.68 -11.03 -9.61
CA LEU A 85 -0.43 -10.84 -8.84
C LEU A 85 -0.51 -11.42 -7.42
N GLY A 86 -0.89 -12.70 -7.29
CA GLY A 86 -1.01 -13.37 -5.99
C GLY A 86 -2.12 -12.85 -5.05
N LEU A 87 -2.91 -11.86 -5.45
CA LEU A 87 -4.09 -11.38 -4.73
C LEU A 87 -5.33 -12.19 -5.13
N GLU A 88 -6.10 -12.62 -4.14
CA GLU A 88 -7.43 -13.21 -4.29
C GLU A 88 -8.50 -12.12 -4.31
N VAL A 89 -9.34 -12.11 -5.34
CA VAL A 89 -10.39 -11.11 -5.56
C VAL A 89 -11.76 -11.77 -5.44
N ALA A 90 -12.50 -11.42 -4.39
CA ALA A 90 -13.93 -11.69 -4.25
C ALA A 90 -14.76 -10.41 -4.51
N ARG A 91 -16.01 -10.56 -4.94
CA ARG A 91 -16.88 -9.48 -5.47
C ARG A 91 -18.26 -9.57 -4.79
N SER A 92 -18.94 -8.46 -4.43
CA SER A 92 -20.23 -8.30 -3.68
C SER A 92 -21.02 -6.98 -3.97
N PRO A 93 -22.38 -6.90 -3.90
CA PRO A 93 -23.12 -5.64 -3.97
C PRO A 93 -22.86 -4.78 -2.76
N SER A 94 -22.28 -5.38 -1.71
CA SER A 94 -21.66 -4.60 -0.65
C SER A 94 -20.28 -4.07 -1.05
N GLY A 95 -19.51 -4.72 -1.95
CA GLY A 95 -18.17 -4.28 -2.35
C GLY A 95 -17.22 -5.34 -2.92
N ILE A 96 -15.93 -5.01 -3.09
CA ILE A 96 -14.83 -5.94 -3.43
C ILE A 96 -14.12 -6.37 -2.16
N PHE A 97 -13.68 -7.62 -2.09
CA PHE A 97 -12.76 -8.09 -1.06
C PHE A 97 -11.46 -8.59 -1.69
N LEU A 98 -10.34 -7.96 -1.34
CA LEU A 98 -8.98 -8.36 -1.73
C LEU A 98 -8.30 -9.04 -0.54
N ASN A 99 -7.75 -10.23 -0.73
CA ASN A 99 -7.00 -10.93 0.31
C ASN A 99 -5.85 -11.76 -0.28
N GLN A 100 -5.03 -12.35 0.60
CA GLN A 100 -3.90 -13.22 0.23
C GLN A 100 -3.95 -14.52 1.05
N ARG A 101 -5.15 -15.11 1.22
CA ARG A 101 -5.39 -16.25 2.12
C ARG A 101 -4.55 -17.46 1.78
N LYS A 102 -4.48 -17.85 0.51
CA LYS A 102 -3.66 -18.96 0.03
C LYS A 102 -2.18 -18.70 0.37
N TYR A 103 -1.68 -17.51 0.01
CA TYR A 103 -0.29 -17.13 0.29
C TYR A 103 0.04 -17.13 1.80
N ALA A 104 -0.87 -16.66 2.65
CA ALA A 104 -0.74 -16.73 4.10
C ALA A 104 -0.68 -18.17 4.62
N LEU A 105 -1.50 -19.07 4.07
CA LEU A 105 -1.45 -20.51 4.39
C LEU A 105 -0.16 -21.17 3.89
N ASP A 106 0.33 -20.81 2.70
CA ASP A 106 1.58 -21.31 2.13
C ASP A 106 2.80 -20.85 2.97
N ILE A 107 2.78 -19.65 3.56
CA ILE A 107 3.83 -19.22 4.51
C ILE A 107 3.79 -20.06 5.78
N LEU A 108 2.58 -20.33 6.30
CA LEU A 108 2.39 -21.14 7.51
C LEU A 108 2.76 -22.61 7.31
N ALA A 109 2.53 -23.15 6.11
CA ALA A 109 2.93 -24.50 5.71
C ALA A 109 4.45 -24.64 5.66
N ASP A 110 5.13 -23.78 4.88
CA ASP A 110 6.59 -23.77 4.75
C ASP A 110 7.32 -23.55 6.08
N SER A 111 6.70 -22.82 7.01
CA SER A 111 7.26 -22.53 8.33
C SER A 111 6.93 -23.60 9.39
N GLY A 112 6.16 -24.65 9.05
CA GLY A 112 5.73 -25.69 10.00
C GLY A 112 4.71 -25.22 11.06
N LEU A 113 4.03 -24.09 10.84
CA LEU A 113 3.18 -23.41 11.84
C LEU A 113 1.67 -23.56 11.59
N LEU A 114 1.24 -24.40 10.66
CA LEU A 114 -0.19 -24.71 10.44
C LEU A 114 -0.91 -25.22 11.70
N GLY A 115 -0.24 -26.03 12.53
CA GLY A 115 -0.77 -26.53 13.81
C GLY A 115 -0.52 -25.60 15.01
N SER A 116 0.05 -24.41 14.81
CA SER A 116 0.44 -23.53 15.93
C SER A 116 -0.75 -22.82 16.57
N ARG A 117 -0.65 -22.56 17.89
CA ARG A 117 -1.63 -21.73 18.60
C ARG A 117 -1.54 -20.28 18.11
N PRO A 118 -2.67 -19.65 17.71
CA PRO A 118 -2.66 -18.26 17.28
C PRO A 118 -2.19 -17.28 18.36
N ALA A 119 -1.63 -16.15 17.92
CA ALA A 119 -1.37 -14.99 18.78
C ALA A 119 -2.46 -13.93 18.53
N SER A 120 -2.82 -13.16 19.57
CA SER A 120 -3.83 -12.09 19.47
C SER A 120 -3.31 -10.80 18.84
N PHE A 121 -1.98 -10.61 18.79
CA PHE A 121 -1.33 -9.42 18.25
C PHE A 121 0.06 -9.77 17.64
N PRO A 122 0.51 -9.05 16.60
CA PRO A 122 1.70 -9.40 15.83
C PRO A 122 3.02 -9.20 16.59
N MET A 123 3.12 -8.19 17.46
CA MET A 123 4.35 -7.83 18.17
C MET A 123 4.05 -7.27 19.57
N GLU A 124 4.92 -7.55 20.55
CA GLU A 124 4.75 -7.13 21.96
C GLU A 124 5.15 -5.66 22.17
N GLN A 125 4.35 -4.92 22.96
CA GLN A 125 4.47 -3.47 23.19
C GLN A 125 5.86 -2.99 23.64
N ASN A 126 6.57 -3.81 24.41
CA ASN A 126 7.86 -3.46 25.00
C ASN A 126 9.04 -4.20 24.34
N LEU A 127 8.83 -4.83 23.18
CA LEU A 127 9.85 -5.63 22.50
C LEU A 127 10.89 -4.74 21.80
N LYS A 128 12.00 -4.46 22.47
CA LYS A 128 13.14 -3.72 21.91
C LYS A 128 14.16 -4.65 21.27
N LEU A 129 13.93 -4.99 20.00
CA LEU A 129 14.90 -5.69 19.15
C LEU A 129 16.11 -4.80 18.85
N ASN A 130 17.30 -5.39 18.76
CA ASN A 130 18.56 -4.68 18.54
C ASN A 130 19.64 -5.61 17.97
N ASP A 131 20.69 -5.02 17.40
CA ASP A 131 21.73 -5.74 16.64
C ASP A 131 22.72 -6.55 17.51
N THR A 132 22.59 -6.54 18.85
CA THR A 132 23.53 -7.18 19.78
C THR A 132 22.91 -8.30 20.65
N ASN A 133 21.59 -8.31 20.85
CA ASN A 133 20.94 -9.22 21.80
C ASN A 133 20.66 -10.62 21.22
N GLY A 134 21.09 -11.66 21.96
CA GLY A 134 20.90 -13.06 21.61
C GLY A 134 21.82 -13.56 20.48
N ASP A 135 21.86 -14.87 20.26
CA ASP A 135 22.76 -15.47 19.28
C ASP A 135 22.37 -15.15 17.83
N LEU A 136 23.36 -15.11 16.95
CA LEU A 136 23.13 -15.04 15.50
C LEU A 136 22.40 -16.29 15.01
N LEU A 137 21.54 -16.15 14.02
CA LEU A 137 20.90 -17.30 13.40
C LEU A 137 21.93 -18.12 12.60
N PRO A 138 21.98 -19.46 12.78
CA PRO A 138 22.85 -20.33 11.98
C PRO A 138 22.58 -20.25 10.48
N ASP A 139 21.31 -20.08 10.09
CA ASP A 139 20.90 -19.79 8.72
C ASP A 139 20.14 -18.45 8.64
N PRO A 140 20.82 -17.35 8.22
CA PRO A 140 20.16 -16.09 7.89
C PRO A 140 19.19 -16.16 6.70
N GLY A 141 19.32 -17.17 5.82
CA GLY A 141 18.49 -17.37 4.64
C GLY A 141 17.02 -17.62 5.00
N SER A 142 16.75 -18.50 5.96
CA SER A 142 15.41 -18.75 6.50
C SER A 142 14.71 -17.48 6.95
N TYR A 143 15.41 -16.61 7.69
CA TYR A 143 14.88 -15.32 8.15
C TYR A 143 14.60 -14.37 7.00
N ARG A 144 15.56 -14.21 6.08
CA ARG A 144 15.43 -13.33 4.91
C ARG A 144 14.26 -13.76 4.01
N ARG A 145 14.11 -15.06 3.75
CA ARG A 145 12.98 -15.62 2.99
C ARG A 145 11.66 -15.37 3.72
N LEU A 146 11.59 -15.60 5.03
CA LEU A 146 10.38 -15.37 5.81
C LEU A 146 9.97 -13.89 5.81
N VAL A 147 10.87 -12.98 6.16
CA VAL A 147 10.58 -11.55 6.19
C VAL A 147 10.25 -11.01 4.79
N GLY A 148 10.93 -11.48 3.73
CA GLY A 148 10.57 -11.15 2.35
C GLY A 148 9.13 -11.53 1.99
N ARG A 149 8.67 -12.72 2.41
CA ARG A 149 7.26 -13.13 2.22
C ARG A 149 6.29 -12.35 3.09
N LEU A 150 6.68 -11.99 4.32
CA LEU A 150 5.87 -11.13 5.18
C LEU A 150 5.70 -9.72 4.59
N ILE A 151 6.74 -9.17 3.95
CA ILE A 151 6.66 -7.91 3.18
C ILE A 151 5.62 -8.05 2.06
N TYR A 152 5.66 -9.12 1.28
CA TYR A 152 4.65 -9.33 0.23
C TYR A 152 3.22 -9.53 0.77
N LEU A 153 3.07 -10.05 1.99
CA LEU A 153 1.77 -10.18 2.63
C LEU A 153 1.22 -8.83 3.13
N THR A 154 2.04 -7.78 3.28
CA THR A 154 1.54 -6.47 3.73
C THR A 154 0.60 -5.79 2.73
N ILE A 155 0.58 -6.23 1.47
CA ILE A 155 -0.27 -5.71 0.38
C ILE A 155 -1.76 -5.76 0.74
N THR A 156 -2.19 -6.78 1.49
CA THR A 156 -3.58 -6.87 1.99
C THR A 156 -3.68 -6.77 3.51
N ARG A 157 -2.56 -6.53 4.20
CA ARG A 157 -2.41 -6.63 5.66
C ARG A 157 -1.73 -5.42 6.28
N PRO A 158 -2.38 -4.23 6.30
CA PRO A 158 -1.85 -3.07 7.01
C PRO A 158 -1.53 -3.36 8.49
N ASN A 159 -2.34 -4.21 9.14
CA ASN A 159 -2.18 -4.61 10.54
C ASN A 159 -0.89 -5.35 10.91
N ILE A 160 -0.03 -5.71 9.96
CA ILE A 160 1.31 -6.27 10.25
C ILE A 160 2.46 -5.38 9.75
N VAL A 161 2.19 -4.28 9.05
CA VAL A 161 3.20 -3.44 8.39
C VAL A 161 4.27 -2.94 9.36
N PHE A 162 3.86 -2.43 10.51
CA PHE A 162 4.78 -1.94 11.53
C PHE A 162 5.72 -3.04 12.05
N ALA A 163 5.16 -4.20 12.42
CA ALA A 163 5.94 -5.35 12.89
C ALA A 163 6.92 -5.87 11.83
N VAL A 164 6.49 -5.93 10.56
CA VAL A 164 7.34 -6.33 9.43
C VAL A 164 8.42 -5.30 9.12
N ASN A 165 8.13 -4.00 9.30
CA ASN A 165 9.12 -2.91 9.15
C ASN A 165 10.22 -2.95 10.24
N ILE A 166 9.88 -3.37 11.46
CA ILE A 166 10.89 -3.62 12.50
C ILE A 166 11.75 -4.83 12.12
N LEU A 167 11.15 -5.94 11.71
CA LEU A 167 11.87 -7.16 11.34
C LEU A 167 12.82 -6.95 10.15
N SER A 168 12.39 -6.22 9.12
CA SER A 168 13.21 -5.96 7.92
C SER A 168 14.50 -5.17 8.18
N GLN A 169 14.63 -4.51 9.33
CA GLN A 169 15.86 -3.81 9.71
C GLN A 169 17.01 -4.78 10.05
N PHE A 170 16.71 -6.02 10.44
CA PHE A 170 17.68 -7.00 10.90
C PHE A 170 18.09 -8.04 9.83
N MET A 171 17.76 -7.78 8.56
CA MET A 171 18.02 -8.69 7.43
C MET A 171 19.50 -9.00 7.21
N HIS A 172 20.41 -8.08 7.57
CA HIS A 172 21.85 -8.28 7.41
C HIS A 172 22.39 -9.38 8.33
N ALA A 173 22.20 -9.21 9.65
CA ALA A 173 22.70 -10.12 10.69
C ALA A 173 21.56 -10.50 11.67
N PRO A 174 20.63 -11.37 11.25
CA PRO A 174 19.49 -11.74 12.08
C PRO A 174 19.90 -12.64 13.25
N ARG A 175 19.16 -12.52 14.36
CA ARG A 175 19.42 -13.19 15.64
C ARG A 175 18.20 -14.00 16.11
N LEU A 176 18.38 -14.90 17.06
CA LEU A 176 17.30 -15.71 17.63
C LEU A 176 16.07 -14.87 18.06
N PRO A 177 16.21 -13.74 18.79
CA PRO A 177 15.05 -12.90 19.15
C PRO A 177 14.30 -12.34 17.93
N HIS A 178 15.00 -12.06 16.83
CA HIS A 178 14.40 -11.58 15.58
C HIS A 178 13.53 -12.67 14.94
N MET A 179 14.02 -13.92 14.91
CA MET A 179 13.24 -15.06 14.43
C MET A 179 12.04 -15.37 15.35
N THR A 180 12.21 -15.31 16.67
CA THR A 180 11.10 -15.48 17.62
C THR A 180 9.98 -14.46 17.37
N ALA A 181 10.35 -13.19 17.12
CA ALA A 181 9.40 -12.15 16.76
C ALA A 181 8.72 -12.39 15.39
N ALA A 182 9.45 -12.85 14.37
CA ALA A 182 8.87 -13.22 13.07
C ALA A 182 7.88 -14.40 13.19
N ILE A 183 8.20 -15.41 14.00
CA ILE A 183 7.31 -16.53 14.32
C ILE A 183 6.04 -16.05 15.06
N ARG A 184 6.14 -15.02 15.90
CA ARG A 184 4.96 -14.41 16.53
C ARG A 184 4.02 -13.77 15.50
N VAL A 185 4.55 -13.05 14.51
CA VAL A 185 3.75 -12.49 13.41
C VAL A 185 3.03 -13.60 12.64
N LEU A 186 3.69 -14.74 12.39
CA LEU A 186 3.05 -15.92 11.79
C LEU A 186 1.91 -16.49 12.65
N ARG A 187 2.09 -16.60 13.97
CA ARG A 187 1.00 -17.01 14.88
C ARG A 187 -0.18 -16.03 14.85
N TYR A 188 0.05 -14.74 14.67
CA TYR A 188 -1.02 -13.75 14.50
C TYR A 188 -1.77 -13.95 13.16
N ILE A 189 -1.03 -14.13 12.07
CA ILE A 189 -1.59 -14.46 10.74
C ILE A 189 -2.38 -15.77 10.79
N LYS A 190 -1.95 -16.78 11.56
CA LYS A 190 -2.66 -18.06 11.72
C LYS A 190 -4.07 -17.92 12.30
N GLY A 191 -4.29 -16.92 13.15
CA GLY A 191 -5.61 -16.58 13.71
C GLY A 191 -6.48 -15.73 12.78
N THR A 192 -5.90 -15.14 11.74
CA THR A 192 -6.56 -14.14 10.87
C THR A 192 -6.32 -14.41 9.38
N SER A 193 -6.04 -15.65 8.97
CA SER A 193 -5.49 -15.94 7.63
C SER A 193 -6.40 -15.61 6.45
N GLY A 194 -7.71 -15.39 6.68
CA GLY A 194 -8.66 -14.92 5.67
C GLY A 194 -8.95 -13.42 5.67
N GLN A 195 -8.39 -12.64 6.61
CA GLN A 195 -8.58 -11.18 6.64
C GLN A 195 -7.77 -10.51 5.52
N GLY A 196 -8.39 -9.51 4.91
CA GLY A 196 -7.86 -8.68 3.83
C GLY A 196 -8.57 -7.32 3.83
N ILE A 197 -8.66 -6.68 2.66
CA ILE A 197 -9.20 -5.33 2.50
C ILE A 197 -10.55 -5.39 1.80
N PHE A 198 -11.53 -4.67 2.34
CA PHE A 198 -12.85 -4.54 1.76
C PHE A 198 -13.05 -3.13 1.18
N PHE A 199 -13.62 -3.05 -0.01
CA PHE A 199 -13.90 -1.81 -0.73
C PHE A 199 -15.39 -1.74 -1.02
N PRO A 200 -16.19 -1.03 -0.20
CA PRO A 200 -17.62 -1.00 -0.40
C PRO A 200 -18.06 -0.39 -1.74
N SER A 201 -19.22 -0.85 -2.23
CA SER A 201 -19.86 -0.39 -3.47
C SER A 201 -20.46 1.00 -3.35
N SER A 202 -20.98 1.34 -2.16
CA SER A 202 -21.43 2.67 -1.79
C SER A 202 -20.34 3.35 -0.97
N ASN A 203 -19.86 4.48 -1.46
CA ASN A 203 -18.73 5.19 -0.87
C ASN A 203 -18.77 6.67 -1.29
N ASP A 204 -18.36 7.58 -0.41
CA ASP A 204 -18.37 9.03 -0.72
C ASP A 204 -17.22 9.47 -1.65
N LEU A 205 -16.28 8.56 -1.93
CA LEU A 205 -15.05 8.78 -2.70
C LEU A 205 -14.22 9.97 -2.18
N HIS A 206 -14.34 10.33 -0.91
CA HIS A 206 -13.59 11.43 -0.32
C HIS A 206 -12.29 10.93 0.34
N VAL A 207 -11.14 11.33 -0.19
CA VAL A 207 -9.83 10.98 0.40
C VAL A 207 -9.66 11.59 1.79
N ARG A 208 -9.29 10.74 2.75
CA ARG A 208 -8.94 11.09 4.13
C ARG A 208 -7.61 10.44 4.47
N ALA A 209 -6.63 11.22 4.89
CA ALA A 209 -5.32 10.76 5.30
C ALA A 209 -5.09 11.02 6.78
N TYR A 210 -4.37 10.11 7.40
CA TYR A 210 -4.01 10.08 8.81
C TYR A 210 -2.49 9.94 8.88
N THR A 211 -1.81 10.79 9.65
CA THR A 211 -0.36 10.77 9.79
C THR A 211 0.07 10.92 11.24
N ASP A 212 1.11 10.17 11.62
CA ASP A 212 1.70 10.14 12.96
C ASP A 212 3.20 9.83 12.86
N SER A 213 3.96 10.12 13.92
CA SER A 213 5.33 9.68 14.09
C SER A 213 5.66 9.20 15.51
N ASP A 214 6.42 8.10 15.60
CA ASP A 214 7.08 7.72 16.86
C ASP A 214 8.46 8.38 16.94
N TRP A 215 8.56 9.48 17.71
CA TRP A 215 9.76 10.31 17.77
C TRP A 215 10.95 9.58 18.39
N ALA A 216 12.02 9.45 17.60
CA ALA A 216 13.24 8.75 17.99
C ALA A 216 12.98 7.31 18.49
N SER A 217 11.99 6.63 17.89
CA SER A 217 11.61 5.24 18.14
C SER A 217 12.79 4.25 18.16
N CYS A 218 13.71 4.38 17.19
CA CYS A 218 14.81 3.45 17.01
C CYS A 218 15.87 3.62 18.11
N PRO A 219 16.14 2.60 18.96
CA PRO A 219 17.11 2.73 20.06
C PRO A 219 18.53 3.05 19.56
N THR A 220 18.97 2.36 18.51
CA THR A 220 20.34 2.46 17.97
C THR A 220 20.60 3.78 17.23
N THR A 221 19.66 4.24 16.40
CA THR A 221 19.88 5.40 15.51
C THR A 221 19.21 6.69 15.98
N ARG A 222 18.32 6.62 16.98
CA ARG A 222 17.43 7.70 17.44
C ARG A 222 16.61 8.36 16.31
N ARG A 223 16.47 7.71 15.16
CA ARG A 223 15.58 8.14 14.06
C ARG A 223 14.15 7.75 14.39
N SER A 224 13.21 8.63 14.04
CA SER A 224 11.77 8.42 14.24
C SER A 224 11.19 7.42 13.24
N THR A 225 10.00 6.89 13.52
CA THR A 225 9.19 6.15 12.55
C THR A 225 8.05 7.03 12.07
N THR A 226 7.91 7.24 10.76
CA THR A 226 6.71 7.85 10.15
C THR A 226 5.70 6.76 9.83
N GLY A 227 4.44 7.00 10.20
CA GLY A 227 3.28 6.23 9.82
C GLY A 227 2.30 7.07 9.02
N PHE A 228 1.65 6.47 8.02
CA PHE A 228 0.44 7.05 7.44
C PHE A 228 -0.57 5.98 7.06
N PHE A 229 -1.83 6.39 7.01
CA PHE A 229 -2.98 5.60 6.58
C PHE A 229 -3.90 6.50 5.76
N ILE A 230 -4.38 6.04 4.61
CA ILE A 230 -5.20 6.82 3.69
C ILE A 230 -6.39 5.97 3.25
N THR A 231 -7.58 6.53 3.37
CA THR A 231 -8.83 5.96 2.89
C THR A 231 -9.39 6.79 1.75
N LEU A 232 -10.07 6.13 0.81
CA LEU A 232 -10.99 6.73 -0.14
C LEU A 232 -12.38 6.46 0.41
N GLY A 233 -12.97 7.45 1.07
CA GLY A 233 -14.14 7.25 1.91
C GLY A 233 -13.89 6.25 3.03
N SER A 234 -14.67 5.16 3.04
CA SER A 234 -14.52 4.03 3.95
C SER A 234 -13.55 2.94 3.45
N SER A 235 -13.11 3.01 2.19
CA SER A 235 -12.17 2.05 1.61
C SER A 235 -10.73 2.37 2.00
N THR A 236 -9.99 1.41 2.56
CA THR A 236 -8.54 1.57 2.78
C THR A 236 -7.80 1.51 1.45
N ILE A 237 -7.02 2.54 1.08
CA ILE A 237 -6.33 2.61 -0.22
C ILE A 237 -4.81 2.64 -0.14
N SER A 238 -4.21 3.38 0.80
CA SER A 238 -2.75 3.46 0.95
C SER A 238 -2.34 3.54 2.42
N TRP A 239 -1.18 2.97 2.76
CA TRP A 239 -0.65 2.97 4.12
C TRP A 239 0.85 2.70 4.13
N ARG A 240 1.56 3.16 5.16
CA ARG A 240 3.01 3.01 5.24
C ARG A 240 3.52 3.08 6.67
N THR A 241 4.53 2.26 6.97
CA THR A 241 5.51 2.48 8.04
C THR A 241 6.87 2.71 7.40
N LYS A 242 7.59 3.77 7.79
CA LYS A 242 8.97 4.00 7.35
C LYS A 242 9.79 4.73 8.41
N LYS A 243 10.93 4.16 8.80
CA LYS A 243 11.96 4.88 9.59
C LYS A 243 12.46 6.10 8.81
N GLN A 244 12.46 7.27 9.44
CA GLN A 244 12.95 8.52 8.85
C GLN A 244 14.44 8.41 8.50
N THR A 245 14.88 9.15 7.49
CA THR A 245 16.28 9.16 7.02
C THR A 245 17.19 9.95 7.95
N THR A 246 16.67 11.01 8.56
CA THR A 246 17.37 11.92 9.48
C THR A 246 16.82 11.78 10.91
N VAL A 247 17.60 12.21 11.90
CA VAL A 247 17.16 12.28 13.30
C VAL A 247 16.39 13.58 13.50
N ALA A 248 15.16 13.50 14.02
CA ALA A 248 14.37 14.67 14.37
C ALA A 248 14.75 15.21 15.76
N ARG A 249 14.88 16.53 15.89
CA ARG A 249 15.26 17.21 17.14
C ARG A 249 14.08 17.44 18.09
N SER A 250 12.85 17.30 17.61
CA SER A 250 11.62 17.34 18.40
C SER A 250 10.56 16.40 17.82
N SER A 251 9.51 16.10 18.60
CA SER A 251 8.33 15.40 18.11
C SER A 251 7.66 16.18 16.97
N THR A 252 7.44 17.48 17.12
CA THR A 252 6.88 18.36 16.07
C THR A 252 7.64 18.27 14.75
N GLU A 253 8.97 18.15 14.76
CA GLU A 253 9.76 17.95 13.53
C GLU A 253 9.51 16.58 12.90
N ALA A 254 9.40 15.53 13.73
CA ALA A 254 9.10 14.18 13.26
C ALA A 254 7.70 14.09 12.64
N GLU A 255 6.70 14.73 13.28
CA GLU A 255 5.33 14.84 12.77
C GLU A 255 5.24 15.63 11.48
N TYR A 256 5.93 16.77 11.41
CA TYR A 256 5.92 17.59 10.20
C TYR A 256 6.52 16.85 9.00
N ARG A 257 7.56 16.03 9.23
CA ARG A 257 8.09 15.11 8.21
C ARG A 257 7.10 14.02 7.83
N ALA A 258 6.31 13.50 8.76
CA ALA A 258 5.24 12.56 8.47
C ALA A 258 4.15 13.21 7.60
N MET A 259 3.72 14.44 7.92
CA MET A 259 2.82 15.25 7.09
C MET A 259 3.37 15.49 5.68
N ALA A 260 4.66 15.81 5.53
CA ALA A 260 5.29 16.04 4.22
C ALA A 260 5.34 14.76 3.36
N VAL A 261 5.71 13.61 3.94
CA VAL A 261 5.66 12.31 3.24
C VAL A 261 4.22 11.95 2.83
N THR A 262 3.24 12.18 3.70
CA THR A 262 1.82 11.95 3.40
C THR A 262 1.30 12.91 2.33
N THR A 263 1.78 14.16 2.31
CA THR A 263 1.45 15.14 1.26
C THR A 263 1.90 14.68 -0.12
N CYS A 264 3.09 14.12 -0.25
CA CYS A 264 3.57 13.55 -1.52
C CYS A 264 2.68 12.38 -2.00
N GLU A 265 2.22 11.53 -1.09
CA GLU A 265 1.29 10.45 -1.39
C GLU A 265 -0.08 10.98 -1.85
N LEU A 266 -0.60 12.04 -1.20
CA LEU A 266 -1.85 12.71 -1.59
C LEU A 266 -1.77 13.36 -2.97
N VAL A 267 -0.64 13.99 -3.32
CA VAL A 267 -0.40 14.57 -4.66
C VAL A 267 -0.44 13.47 -5.73
N TRP A 268 0.22 12.33 -5.49
CA TRP A 268 0.20 11.19 -6.40
C TRP A 268 -1.22 10.59 -6.53
N LEU A 269 -1.92 10.42 -5.41
CA LEU A 269 -3.30 9.93 -5.38
C LEU A 269 -4.26 10.86 -6.13
N GLN A 270 -4.11 12.19 -6.04
CA GLN A 270 -4.94 13.13 -6.77
C GLN A 270 -4.81 12.92 -8.29
N GLN A 271 -3.58 12.78 -8.80
CA GLN A 271 -3.37 12.52 -10.23
C GLN A 271 -3.89 11.14 -10.63
N LEU A 272 -3.67 10.10 -9.82
CA LEU A 272 -4.19 8.76 -10.09
C LEU A 272 -5.73 8.76 -10.14
N LEU A 273 -6.40 9.42 -9.20
CA LEU A 273 -7.86 9.52 -9.16
C LEU A 273 -8.40 10.29 -10.37
N HIS A 274 -7.75 11.39 -10.76
CA HIS A 274 -8.07 12.12 -11.99
C HIS A 274 -7.94 11.22 -13.23
N ASP A 275 -6.86 10.45 -13.36
CA ASP A 275 -6.63 9.55 -14.50
C ASP A 275 -7.66 8.40 -14.55
N LEU A 276 -8.23 8.02 -13.39
CA LEU A 276 -9.36 7.10 -13.23
C LEU A 276 -10.75 7.75 -13.44
N GLY A 277 -10.81 9.04 -13.80
CA GLY A 277 -12.05 9.78 -14.02
C GLY A 277 -12.76 10.26 -12.75
N ILE A 278 -12.10 10.21 -11.59
CA ILE A 278 -12.64 10.66 -10.30
C ILE A 278 -12.16 12.10 -10.03
N SER A 279 -13.09 13.05 -10.15
CA SER A 279 -12.83 14.47 -9.87
C SER A 279 -12.88 14.78 -8.37
N HIS A 280 -11.77 15.23 -7.80
CA HIS A 280 -11.73 15.81 -6.46
C HIS A 280 -11.95 17.33 -6.52
N THR A 281 -13.21 17.76 -6.38
CA THR A 281 -13.57 19.18 -6.26
C THR A 281 -13.34 19.72 -4.86
N ASP A 282 -13.63 18.91 -3.83
CA ASP A 282 -13.41 19.26 -2.44
C ASP A 282 -11.98 18.89 -1.99
N PRO A 283 -11.31 19.73 -1.17
CA PRO A 283 -9.99 19.43 -0.63
C PRO A 283 -9.98 18.14 0.19
N MET A 284 -8.96 17.30 -0.01
CA MET A 284 -8.73 16.12 0.81
C MET A 284 -8.51 16.53 2.29
N ILE A 285 -8.70 15.62 3.26
CA ILE A 285 -8.46 15.94 4.68
C ILE A 285 -7.21 15.20 5.16
N LEU A 286 -6.25 15.93 5.74
CA LEU A 286 -5.07 15.40 6.43
C LEU A 286 -5.20 15.58 7.94
N TYR A 287 -5.40 14.47 8.67
CA TYR A 287 -5.46 14.40 10.12
C TYR A 287 -4.07 14.22 10.73
N CYS A 288 -3.74 15.06 11.71
CA CYS A 288 -2.55 14.97 12.56
C CYS A 288 -2.95 15.36 13.99
N ASP A 289 -2.39 14.71 15.01
CA ASP A 289 -2.68 15.01 16.42
C ASP A 289 -1.79 16.14 16.98
N ASN A 290 -0.67 16.43 16.32
CA ASN A 290 0.29 17.43 16.78
C ASN A 290 -0.09 18.85 16.37
N GLN A 291 -0.77 19.55 17.28
CA GLN A 291 -1.16 20.96 17.14
C GLN A 291 -0.01 21.90 16.75
N SER A 292 1.23 21.62 17.17
CA SER A 292 2.38 22.43 16.79
C SER A 292 2.77 22.23 15.32
N ALA A 293 2.66 21.01 14.79
CA ALA A 293 2.92 20.73 13.38
C ALA A 293 1.83 21.37 12.50
N LEU A 294 0.56 21.27 12.92
CA LEU A 294 -0.57 21.96 12.29
C LEU A 294 -0.38 23.48 12.23
N HIS A 295 0.03 24.11 13.35
CA HIS A 295 0.30 25.54 13.40
C HIS A 295 1.46 25.95 12.46
N ILE A 296 2.53 25.15 12.36
CA ILE A 296 3.63 25.39 11.39
C ILE A 296 3.11 25.28 9.94
N ALA A 297 2.16 24.39 9.66
CA ALA A 297 1.58 24.21 8.34
C ALA A 297 0.70 25.39 7.92
N GLN A 298 -0.03 25.99 8.86
CA GLN A 298 -0.89 27.16 8.61
C GLN A 298 -0.10 28.48 8.57
N ASN A 299 0.92 28.65 9.41
CA ASN A 299 1.64 29.92 9.53
C ASN A 299 2.67 30.11 8.40
N PRO A 300 2.60 31.19 7.59
CA PRO A 300 3.55 31.44 6.50
C PRO A 300 4.92 31.92 6.98
N VAL A 301 5.05 32.41 8.22
CA VAL A 301 6.31 32.96 8.76
C VAL A 301 7.26 31.81 9.08
N PHE A 302 8.44 31.84 8.47
CA PHE A 302 9.52 30.91 8.84
C PHE A 302 10.12 31.33 10.18
N HIS A 303 10.02 30.46 11.17
CA HIS A 303 10.81 30.59 12.39
C HIS A 303 12.21 30.01 12.14
N GLU A 304 13.25 30.61 12.72
CA GLU A 304 14.64 30.12 12.57
C GLU A 304 14.82 28.65 12.99
N ARG A 305 13.90 28.16 13.83
CA ARG A 305 13.83 26.78 14.35
C ARG A 305 13.35 25.73 13.33
N THR A 306 12.97 26.08 12.09
CA THR A 306 12.49 25.12 11.07
C THR A 306 13.35 25.05 9.80
N LYS A 307 14.50 25.74 9.74
CA LYS A 307 15.39 25.75 8.54
C LYS A 307 15.80 24.34 8.07
N HIS A 308 15.97 23.40 8.99
CA HIS A 308 16.35 22.01 8.69
C HIS A 308 15.21 21.09 8.22
N ILE A 309 14.00 21.65 8.05
CA ILE A 309 12.84 21.04 7.38
C ILE A 309 12.19 22.02 6.37
N GLU A 310 12.95 23.00 5.88
CA GLU A 310 12.43 24.07 5.01
C GLU A 310 11.75 23.52 3.73
N ILE A 311 12.34 22.49 3.10
CA ILE A 311 11.76 21.82 1.93
C ILE A 311 10.43 21.13 2.28
N ASP A 312 10.38 20.42 3.40
CA ASP A 312 9.14 19.78 3.90
C ASP A 312 8.05 20.84 4.13
N CYS A 313 8.42 21.97 4.76
CA CYS A 313 7.53 23.12 4.96
C CYS A 313 7.04 23.73 3.64
N HIS A 314 7.90 23.86 2.63
CA HIS A 314 7.48 24.35 1.32
C HIS A 314 6.47 23.42 0.65
N ILE A 315 6.72 22.10 0.62
CA ILE A 315 5.82 21.13 0.01
C ILE A 315 4.43 21.15 0.67
N VAL A 316 4.38 21.05 2.01
CA VAL A 316 3.12 21.03 2.77
C VAL A 316 2.36 22.34 2.59
N ARG A 317 3.04 23.50 2.72
CA ARG A 317 2.39 24.82 2.61
C ARG A 317 1.94 25.16 1.20
N ASP A 318 2.68 24.75 0.17
CA ASP A 318 2.29 24.95 -1.23
C ASP A 318 0.98 24.22 -1.55
N LYS A 319 0.88 22.94 -1.17
CA LYS A 319 -0.31 22.11 -1.43
C LYS A 319 -1.51 22.45 -0.55
N LEU A 320 -1.29 22.96 0.65
CA LEU A 320 -2.33 23.61 1.45
C LEU A 320 -2.88 24.87 0.76
N ARG A 321 -2.00 25.76 0.26
CA ARG A 321 -2.41 27.00 -0.42
C ARG A 321 -3.07 26.75 -1.76
N SER A 322 -2.69 25.69 -2.48
CA SER A 322 -3.35 25.28 -3.72
C SER A 322 -4.70 24.61 -3.49
N GLY A 323 -5.14 24.42 -2.24
CA GLY A 323 -6.40 23.77 -1.90
C GLY A 323 -6.44 22.26 -2.16
N LEU A 324 -5.30 21.59 -2.31
CA LEU A 324 -5.25 20.14 -2.56
C LEU A 324 -5.80 19.36 -1.35
N PHE A 325 -5.47 19.83 -0.15
CA PHE A 325 -6.00 19.31 1.10
C PHE A 325 -6.18 20.43 2.14
N THR A 326 -6.93 20.11 3.19
CA THR A 326 -7.00 20.85 4.44
C THR A 326 -6.46 20.00 5.57
N THR A 327 -5.94 20.64 6.62
CA THR A 327 -5.46 19.93 7.82
C THR A 327 -6.47 20.02 8.97
N ALA A 328 -6.73 18.90 9.62
CA ALA A 328 -7.57 18.83 10.82
C ALA A 328 -6.81 18.20 11.99
N HIS A 329 -7.12 18.65 13.20
CA HIS A 329 -6.64 18.01 14.43
C HIS A 329 -7.51 16.81 14.76
N LEU A 330 -6.89 15.68 15.09
CA LEU A 330 -7.55 14.48 15.57
C LEU A 330 -6.95 14.06 16.93
N PRO A 331 -7.74 13.72 17.96
CA PRO A 331 -7.18 13.19 19.21
C PRO A 331 -6.40 11.89 18.96
N SER A 332 -5.30 11.65 19.68
CA SER A 332 -4.50 10.43 19.50
C SER A 332 -5.30 9.14 19.73
N SER A 333 -6.37 9.17 20.55
CA SER A 333 -7.31 8.05 20.74
C SER A 333 -8.16 7.69 19.50
N GLU A 334 -8.15 8.53 18.46
CA GLU A 334 -8.82 8.30 17.18
C GLU A 334 -7.80 8.19 16.03
N GLN A 335 -6.50 8.27 16.33
CA GLN A 335 -5.42 8.32 15.36
C GLN A 335 -5.08 6.93 14.82
N ILE A 336 -5.75 6.52 13.75
CA ILE A 336 -5.52 5.23 13.07
C ILE A 336 -4.03 5.06 12.64
N ALA A 337 -3.32 6.17 12.40
CA ALA A 337 -1.89 6.14 12.04
C ALA A 337 -0.97 5.57 13.14
N ASP A 338 -1.38 5.56 14.42
CA ASP A 338 -0.58 5.02 15.55
C ASP A 338 -0.20 3.54 15.35
N ILE A 339 -1.06 2.75 14.68
CA ILE A 339 -0.79 1.34 14.37
C ILE A 339 0.44 1.17 13.44
N PHE A 340 0.80 2.22 12.71
CA PHE A 340 1.91 2.24 11.77
C PHE A 340 3.21 2.81 12.36
N THR A 341 3.21 3.25 13.62
CA THR A 341 4.36 3.87 14.29
C THR A 341 4.69 3.23 15.64
N LYS A 342 3.70 2.65 16.32
CA LYS A 342 3.79 2.10 17.68
C LYS A 342 3.21 0.68 17.71
N THR A 343 3.69 -0.13 18.65
CA THR A 343 3.01 -1.39 19.00
C THR A 343 1.88 -1.07 19.96
N LEU A 344 0.63 -1.21 19.53
CA LEU A 344 -0.53 -0.89 20.38
C LEU A 344 -0.97 -2.05 21.29
N ALA A 345 -1.61 -1.67 22.39
CA ALA A 345 -2.33 -2.58 23.27
C ALA A 345 -3.67 -3.01 22.67
N LEU A 346 -4.32 -3.96 23.35
CA LEU A 346 -5.66 -4.44 23.01
C LEU A 346 -6.72 -3.44 23.52
N ASN A 347 -6.65 -2.20 23.01
CA ASN A 347 -7.61 -1.12 23.23
C ASN A 347 -8.51 -0.94 21.99
N SER A 348 -9.42 0.03 22.06
CA SER A 348 -10.40 0.45 21.03
C SER A 348 -9.87 0.45 19.59
N ASP A 349 -8.63 0.89 19.41
CA ASP A 349 -8.08 1.29 18.11
C ASP A 349 -7.74 0.06 17.25
N CYS A 350 -7.45 -1.08 17.91
CA CYS A 350 -7.34 -2.38 17.25
C CYS A 350 -8.70 -2.87 16.68
N TRP A 351 -9.83 -2.46 17.26
CA TRP A 351 -11.16 -2.79 16.73
C TRP A 351 -11.52 -1.90 15.54
N ALA A 352 -11.25 -0.59 15.61
CA ALA A 352 -11.48 0.34 14.50
C ALA A 352 -10.77 -0.11 13.20
N LEU A 353 -9.50 -0.56 13.29
CA LEU A 353 -8.82 -1.14 12.12
C LEU A 353 -9.39 -2.51 11.71
N CYS A 354 -9.92 -3.32 12.64
CA CYS A 354 -10.60 -4.57 12.28
C CYS A 354 -11.95 -4.34 11.58
N ASP A 355 -12.65 -3.24 11.87
CA ASP A 355 -13.89 -2.85 11.21
C ASP A 355 -13.64 -2.24 9.82
N LEU A 356 -12.54 -1.50 9.65
CA LEU A 356 -12.02 -1.07 8.34
C LEU A 356 -11.49 -2.24 7.49
N LEU A 357 -10.93 -3.28 8.14
CA LEU A 357 -10.40 -4.48 7.49
C LEU A 357 -11.42 -5.62 7.42
N GLY A 358 -12.51 -5.37 6.66
CA GLY A 358 -13.38 -6.34 6.01
C GLY A 358 -13.89 -7.54 6.84
N PRO A 359 -15.23 -7.72 7.00
CA PRO A 359 -15.77 -8.79 7.85
C PRO A 359 -15.26 -10.18 7.46
N ARG A 360 -15.10 -11.06 8.47
CA ARG A 360 -14.44 -12.37 8.34
C ARG A 360 -15.10 -13.35 7.35
N GLN A 361 -16.30 -13.04 6.85
CA GLN A 361 -17.01 -13.67 5.73
C GLN A 361 -17.95 -12.62 5.10
N ILE A 362 -18.28 -12.76 3.79
CA ILE A 362 -19.60 -12.50 3.13
C ILE A 362 -19.49 -12.69 1.60
N GLU A 363 -20.62 -12.95 0.93
CA GLU A 363 -20.73 -13.45 -0.45
C GLU A 363 -21.05 -12.40 -1.57
N ARG A 364 -20.71 -12.78 -2.83
CA ARG A 364 -21.36 -12.52 -4.15
C ARG A 364 -21.77 -11.10 -4.64
N VAL A 365 -21.11 -10.59 -5.73
CA VAL A 365 -21.36 -9.58 -6.85
C VAL A 365 -21.29 -7.99 -6.78
N CYS A 366 -20.14 -7.32 -7.10
CA CYS A 366 -19.95 -6.04 -7.89
C CYS A 366 -18.78 -5.08 -7.40
N LEU A 367 -18.36 -4.09 -8.22
CA LEU A 367 -17.00 -3.47 -8.18
C LEU A 367 -16.85 -2.00 -8.63
N CYS A 368 -15.86 -1.29 -8.05
CA CYS A 368 -15.12 -0.21 -8.72
C CYS A 368 -13.61 -0.11 -8.37
N SER A 369 -13.10 -0.84 -7.37
CA SER A 369 -11.98 -0.39 -6.54
C SER A 369 -10.62 -1.12 -6.69
N ILE A 370 -10.34 -1.79 -7.81
CA ILE A 370 -9.12 -2.62 -7.94
C ILE A 370 -7.85 -1.78 -8.21
N THR A 371 -7.96 -0.64 -8.89
CA THR A 371 -6.79 0.11 -9.39
C THR A 371 -5.97 0.81 -8.30
N LEU A 372 -6.57 1.15 -7.16
CA LEU A 372 -5.87 1.86 -6.07
C LEU A 372 -4.96 0.97 -5.23
N GLY A 373 -5.24 -0.34 -5.14
CA GLY A 373 -4.51 -1.25 -4.24
C GLY A 373 -3.18 -1.78 -4.79
N LEU A 374 -2.92 -1.65 -6.09
CA LEU A 374 -1.84 -2.41 -6.76
C LEU A 374 -0.48 -1.70 -6.76
N ARG A 375 -0.41 -0.37 -6.62
CA ARG A 375 0.87 0.37 -6.59
C ARG A 375 1.41 0.73 -5.19
N VAL A 376 0.62 0.57 -4.14
CA VAL A 376 1.03 0.84 -2.74
C VAL A 376 2.11 -0.14 -2.24
N SER A 377 2.43 -1.18 -3.01
CA SER A 377 3.52 -2.11 -2.70
C SER A 377 4.23 -2.74 -3.88
N ILE A 378 3.81 -2.48 -5.13
CA ILE A 378 4.50 -2.99 -6.33
C ILE A 378 4.78 -1.81 -7.27
N VAL A 379 6.03 -1.31 -7.20
CA VAL A 379 6.60 -0.38 -8.18
C VAL A 379 7.61 -1.16 -9.00
N PHE A 380 7.28 -1.45 -10.25
CA PHE A 380 8.25 -1.80 -11.30
C PHE A 380 7.75 -1.24 -12.63
N GLU A 381 8.66 -0.57 -13.35
CA GLU A 381 8.47 -0.22 -14.76
C GLU A 381 8.53 -1.50 -15.61
N VAL A 382 7.67 -1.59 -16.63
CA VAL A 382 7.80 -2.60 -17.69
C VAL A 382 7.51 -1.94 -19.03
N VAL A 383 8.49 -1.97 -19.92
CA VAL A 383 8.35 -1.60 -21.33
C VAL A 383 7.84 -2.82 -22.10
N PHE A 384 6.86 -2.62 -22.99
CA PHE A 384 6.32 -3.69 -23.83
C PHE A 384 6.96 -3.71 -25.20
N VAL A 385 7.68 -4.79 -25.47
CA VAL A 385 8.19 -5.18 -26.78
C VAL A 385 7.18 -6.14 -27.43
N SER A 386 7.20 -6.29 -28.76
CA SER A 386 6.45 -7.31 -29.49
C SER A 386 7.16 -7.74 -30.76
N TYR A 387 7.00 -9.01 -31.13
CA TYR A 387 7.67 -9.63 -32.28
C TYR A 387 6.81 -9.59 -33.54
N LYS A 388 7.45 -9.43 -34.70
CA LYS A 388 6.78 -9.58 -36.00
C LYS A 388 7.64 -10.33 -37.02
N SER A 389 7.15 -11.50 -37.42
CA SER A 389 7.22 -12.01 -38.79
C SER A 389 6.00 -12.90 -39.03
#